data_AF-A0A525W6Y7-F1
#
_entry.id   AF-A0A525W6Y7-F1
#
_cell.length_a   1.000
_cell.length_b   1.000
_cell.length_c   1.000
_cell.angle_alpha   90.00
_cell.angle_beta   90.00
_cell.angle_gamma   90.00
#
_symmetry.space_group_name_H-M   'P 1'
#
loop_
_entity.id
_entity.type
_entity.pdbx_description
1 polymer ?
#
loop_
_entity_poly.entity_id
_entity_poly.type
_entity_poly.pdbx_seq_one_letter_code
_entity_poly.pdbx_strand_id
1 'polypeptide(L)'
;MTDQELNRAIQYVTASTSYAREIVADIINTGLGELAAIASQSSRQFERATLLEYVTQWAIKRTGQPEPLVREVLGCASRWLDEVYEEVAKRQPEALGLASNDDEGTEAV
;
A
#
# COMPACT_ATOMS: atom_id res chain seq x y z
N MET A 1 -6.42 -0.85 -5.54
CA MET A 1 -6.67 -2.07 -4.76
C MET A 1 -8.16 -2.24 -4.51
N THR A 2 -8.67 -3.45 -4.74
CA THR A 2 -10.09 -3.81 -4.65
C THR A 2 -10.41 -4.57 -3.37
N ASP A 3 -11.69 -4.64 -2.98
CA ASP A 3 -12.14 -5.44 -1.84
C ASP A 3 -11.81 -6.93 -1.99
N GLN A 4 -11.75 -7.41 -3.24
CA GLN A 4 -11.38 -8.80 -3.54
C GLN A 4 -9.90 -9.05 -3.21
N GLU A 5 -9.01 -8.14 -3.60
CA GLU A 5 -7.58 -8.23 -3.29
C GLU A 5 -7.32 -8.14 -1.79
N LEU A 6 -8.07 -7.28 -1.10
CA LEU A 6 -8.02 -7.12 0.35
C LEU A 6 -8.42 -8.41 1.08
N ASN A 7 -9.54 -9.03 0.67
CA ASN A 7 -9.96 -10.31 1.21
C ASN A 7 -8.94 -11.42 0.94
N ARG A 8 -8.27 -11.40 -0.23
CA ARG A 8 -7.21 -12.36 -0.55
C ARG A 8 -5.99 -12.17 0.37
N ALA A 9 -5.60 -10.93 0.65
CA ALA A 9 -4.52 -10.62 1.58
C ALA A 9 -4.85 -11.15 2.99
N ILE A 10 -6.07 -10.89 3.48
CA ILE A 10 -6.53 -11.37 4.79
C ILE A 10 -6.48 -12.88 4.88
N GLN A 11 -7.00 -13.59 3.87
CA GLN A 11 -6.99 -15.06 3.84
C GLN A 11 -5.56 -15.60 3.82
N TYR A 12 -4.70 -15.03 2.97
CA TYR A 12 -3.31 -15.44 2.85
C TYR A 12 -2.53 -15.24 4.16
N VAL A 13 -2.62 -14.05 4.76
CA VAL A 13 -1.89 -13.74 6.00
C VAL A 13 -2.43 -14.54 7.17
N THR A 14 -3.75 -14.76 7.24
CA THR A 14 -4.35 -15.65 8.24
C THR A 14 -3.85 -17.09 8.08
N ALA A 15 -3.69 -17.57 6.84
CA ALA A 15 -3.14 -18.90 6.58
C ALA A 15 -1.61 -18.98 6.84
N SER A 16 -0.91 -17.86 6.73
CA SER A 16 0.54 -17.76 6.87
C SER A 16 0.99 -17.42 8.29
N THR A 17 0.07 -17.06 9.18
CA THR A 17 0.33 -16.70 10.58
C THR A 17 -0.57 -17.53 11.50
N SER A 18 -0.29 -17.54 12.80
CA SER A 18 -1.16 -18.19 13.80
C SER A 18 -2.19 -17.22 14.41
N TYR A 19 -2.34 -16.03 13.84
CA TYR A 19 -3.22 -14.99 14.39
C TYR A 19 -4.68 -15.21 13.97
N ALA A 20 -5.60 -14.77 14.83
CA ALA A 20 -7.02 -14.81 14.52
C ALA A 20 -7.32 -13.97 13.28
N ARG A 21 -8.18 -14.49 12.40
CA ARG A 21 -8.61 -13.80 11.16
C ARG A 21 -9.10 -12.39 11.43
N GLU A 22 -9.80 -12.17 12.53
CA GLU A 22 -10.34 -10.88 12.94
C GLU A 22 -9.23 -9.86 13.19
N ILE A 23 -8.17 -10.25 13.89
CA ILE A 23 -7.00 -9.40 14.17
C ILE A 23 -6.26 -9.09 12.87
N VAL A 24 -6.03 -10.11 12.03
CA VAL A 24 -5.38 -9.96 10.73
C VAL A 24 -6.19 -9.01 9.83
N ALA A 25 -7.51 -9.21 9.79
CA ALA A 25 -8.41 -8.36 9.03
C ALA A 25 -8.36 -6.92 9.51
N ASP A 26 -8.41 -6.67 10.82
CA ASP A 26 -8.38 -5.33 11.38
C ASP A 26 -7.09 -4.57 11.01
N ILE A 27 -5.93 -5.23 11.16
CA ILE A 27 -4.63 -4.66 10.79
C ILE A 27 -4.52 -4.39 9.29
N ILE A 28 -4.92 -5.35 8.45
CA ILE A 28 -4.80 -5.23 7.00
C ILE A 28 -5.75 -4.15 6.45
N ASN A 29 -7.01 -4.12 6.90
CA ASN A 29 -7.97 -3.08 6.52
C ASN A 29 -7.47 -1.70 6.94
N THR A 30 -6.97 -1.57 8.17
CA THR A 30 -6.46 -0.30 8.71
C THR A 30 -5.21 0.17 7.96
N GLY A 31 -4.24 -0.72 7.74
CA GLY A 31 -2.97 -0.37 7.13
C GLY A 31 -3.10 -0.07 5.64
N LEU A 32 -3.67 -1.00 4.86
CA LEU A 32 -3.81 -0.79 3.42
C LEU A 32 -4.86 0.28 3.09
N GLY A 33 -5.90 0.43 3.92
CA GLY A 33 -6.88 1.51 3.78
C GLY A 33 -6.24 2.88 3.93
N GLU A 34 -5.33 3.05 4.87
CA GLU A 34 -4.58 4.30 5.04
C GLU A 34 -3.68 4.59 3.83
N LEU A 35 -2.98 3.58 3.31
CA LEU A 35 -2.16 3.76 2.12
C LEU A 35 -2.99 4.13 0.88
N ALA A 36 -4.18 3.54 0.73
CA ALA A 36 -5.11 3.91 -0.34
C ALA A 36 -5.64 5.35 -0.18
N ALA A 37 -5.86 5.80 1.07
CA ALA A 37 -6.24 7.18 1.37
C ALA A 37 -5.10 8.15 1.02
N ILE A 38 -3.85 7.83 1.38
CA ILE A 38 -2.66 8.61 1.01
C ILE A 38 -2.52 8.69 -0.51
N ALA A 39 -2.68 7.56 -1.22
CA ALA A 39 -2.67 7.51 -2.68
C ALA A 39 -3.75 8.40 -3.33
N SER A 40 -4.83 8.68 -2.62
CA SER A 40 -5.97 9.45 -3.12
C SER A 40 -5.89 10.94 -2.77
N GLN A 41 -5.12 11.31 -1.74
CA GLN A 41 -5.10 12.68 -1.21
C GLN A 41 -3.72 13.35 -1.31
N SER A 42 -2.63 12.60 -1.46
CA SER A 42 -1.27 13.14 -1.40
C SER A 42 -0.59 13.14 -2.76
N SER A 43 -0.02 14.27 -3.14
CA SER A 43 0.88 14.43 -4.30
C SER A 43 2.36 14.31 -3.94
N ARG A 44 2.68 13.96 -2.68
CA ARG A 44 4.05 13.92 -2.16
C ARG A 44 4.67 12.54 -2.37
N GLN A 45 5.93 12.51 -2.83
CA GLN A 45 6.71 11.27 -2.87
C GLN A 45 7.09 10.86 -1.45
N PHE A 46 6.88 9.59 -1.12
CA PHE A 46 7.37 9.00 0.12
C PHE A 46 8.24 7.80 -0.21
N GLU A 47 9.36 7.66 0.48
CA GLU A 47 10.17 6.46 0.40
C GLU A 47 9.39 5.26 0.98
N ARG A 48 9.56 4.10 0.36
CA ARG A 48 8.91 2.84 0.80
C ARG A 48 9.14 2.56 2.29
N ALA A 49 10.37 2.76 2.77
CA ALA A 49 10.70 2.54 4.17
C ALA A 49 9.95 3.51 5.09
N THR A 50 9.82 4.78 4.71
CA THR A 50 9.05 5.78 5.45
C THR A 50 7.57 5.46 5.49
N LEU A 51 6.98 5.05 4.36
CA LEU A 51 5.57 4.66 4.35
C LEU A 51 5.31 3.39 5.14
N LEU A 52 6.23 2.42 5.11
CA LEU A 52 6.09 1.19 5.87
C LEU A 52 6.16 1.46 7.37
N GLU A 53 7.09 2.32 7.80
CA GLU A 53 7.16 2.74 9.19
C GLU A 53 5.89 3.52 9.59
N TYR A 54 5.45 4.46 8.74
CA TYR A 54 4.22 5.23 8.97
C TYR A 54 3.00 4.34 9.11
N VAL A 55 2.76 3.42 8.17
CA VAL A 55 1.57 2.54 8.19
C VAL A 55 1.62 1.55 9.35
N THR A 56 2.81 1.10 9.74
CA THR A 56 3.01 0.28 10.95
C THR A 56 2.58 1.05 12.20
N GLN A 57 3.08 2.27 12.38
CA GLN A 57 2.72 3.13 13.51
C GLN A 57 1.23 3.50 13.51
N TRP A 58 0.66 3.75 12.33
CA TRP A 58 -0.76 4.01 12.15
C TRP A 58 -1.62 2.82 12.57
N ALA A 59 -1.29 1.62 12.09
CA ALA A 59 -2.01 0.40 12.42
C ALA A 59 -1.91 0.05 13.91
N ILE A 60 -0.75 0.22 14.55
CA ILE A 60 -0.59 0.06 16.00
C ILE A 60 -1.55 0.99 16.76
N LYS A 61 -1.55 2.28 16.41
CA LYS A 61 -2.40 3.29 17.08
C LYS A 61 -3.89 3.02 16.92
N ARG A 62 -4.31 2.50 15.77
CA ARG A 62 -5.72 2.28 15.42
C ARG A 62 -6.28 0.96 15.94
N THR A 63 -5.48 -0.11 15.89
CA THR A 63 -5.91 -1.47 16.29
C THR A 63 -5.58 -1.80 17.74
N GLY A 64 -4.65 -1.06 18.37
CA GLY A 64 -4.15 -1.34 19.71
C GLY A 64 -3.27 -2.59 19.80
N GLN A 65 -2.91 -3.18 18.65
CA GLN A 65 -2.11 -4.40 18.58
C GLN A 65 -0.62 -4.12 18.81
N PRO A 66 0.13 -5.07 19.39
CA PRO A 66 1.55 -4.88 19.68
C PRO A 66 2.38 -4.79 18.39
N GLU A 67 3.43 -3.96 18.42
CA GLU A 67 4.29 -3.68 17.27
C GLU A 67 4.87 -4.92 16.56
N PRO A 68 5.36 -5.97 17.26
CA PRO A 68 5.83 -7.18 16.60
C PRO A 68 4.74 -7.87 15.76
N LEU A 69 3.51 -7.94 16.29
CA LEU A 69 2.38 -8.57 15.60
C LEU A 69 2.00 -7.77 14.35
N VAL A 70 1.90 -6.45 14.49
CA VAL A 70 1.57 -5.57 13.36
C VAL A 70 2.62 -5.66 12.26
N ARG A 71 3.92 -5.63 12.61
CA ARG A 71 5.01 -5.77 11.63
C ARG A 71 5.00 -7.13 10.95
N GLU A 72 4.73 -8.21 11.67
CA GLU A 72 4.65 -9.54 11.08
C GLU A 72 3.48 -9.64 10.08
N VAL A 73 2.28 -9.19 10.48
CA VAL A 73 1.08 -9.19 9.63
C VAL A 73 1.30 -8.35 8.36
N LEU A 74 1.80 -7.12 8.52
CA LEU A 74 2.11 -6.24 7.37
C LEU A 74 3.25 -6.81 6.52
N GLY A 75 4.27 -7.42 7.14
CA GLY A 75 5.35 -8.09 6.44
C GLY A 75 4.87 -9.26 5.58
N CYS A 76 3.96 -10.10 6.10
CA CYS A 76 3.30 -11.15 5.32
C CYS A 76 2.43 -10.58 4.19
N ALA A 77 1.86 -9.38 4.37
CA ALA A 77 1.11 -8.66 3.35
C ALA A 77 2.00 -7.83 2.41
N SER A 78 3.33 -7.94 2.48
CA SER A 78 4.30 -7.10 1.74
C SER A 78 3.99 -6.96 0.25
N ARG A 79 3.59 -8.03 -0.43
CA ARG A 79 3.19 -7.99 -1.84
C ARG A 79 2.05 -6.98 -2.10
N TRP A 80 0.99 -7.00 -1.29
CA TRP A 80 -0.14 -6.08 -1.45
C TRP A 80 0.23 -4.66 -1.05
N LEU A 81 1.13 -4.51 -0.06
CA LEU A 81 1.69 -3.21 0.28
C LEU A 81 2.48 -2.62 -0.90
N ASP A 82 3.29 -3.44 -1.58
CA ASP A 82 4.06 -3.03 -2.76
C ASP A 82 3.16 -2.61 -3.92
N GLU A 83 2.07 -3.35 -4.18
CA GLU A 83 1.07 -2.97 -5.19
C GLU A 83 0.44 -1.60 -4.86
N VAL A 84 0.07 -1.32 -3.61
CA VAL A 84 -0.46 0.00 -3.23
C VAL A 84 0.61 1.09 -3.28
N TYR A 85 1.87 0.77 -2.92
CA TYR A 85 2.98 1.72 -3.03
C TYR A 85 3.26 2.14 -4.46
N GLU A 86 3.22 1.20 -5.40
CA GLU A 86 3.34 1.53 -6.82
C GLU A 86 2.21 2.46 -7.26
N GLU A 87 0.98 2.25 -6.82
CA GLU A 87 -0.14 3.14 -7.17
C GLU A 87 0.02 4.55 -6.55
N VAL A 88 0.53 4.65 -5.31
CA VAL A 88 0.92 5.93 -4.70
C VAL A 88 2.02 6.62 -5.53
N ALA A 89 2.96 5.86 -6.09
CA ALA A 89 4.04 6.39 -6.91
C ALA A 89 3.57 6.81 -8.32
N LYS A 90 2.75 6.00 -9.00
CA LYS A 90 2.25 6.23 -10.37
C LYS A 90 1.31 7.41 -10.51
N ARG A 91 0.53 7.74 -9.47
CA ARG A 91 -0.34 8.93 -9.49
C ARG A 91 0.43 10.26 -9.48
N GLN A 92 1.73 10.24 -9.19
CA GLN A 92 2.57 11.44 -9.18
C GLN A 92 2.87 12.00 -10.58
N PRO A 93 3.34 11.20 -11.57
CA PRO A 93 3.55 11.70 -12.94
C PRO A 93 2.26 12.16 -13.62
N GLU A 94 1.12 11.51 -13.33
CA GLU A 94 -0.18 11.88 -13.88
C GLU A 94 -0.67 13.25 -13.35
N ALA A 95 -0.49 13.51 -12.05
CA ALA A 95 -0.82 14.81 -11.45
C ALA A 95 0.13 15.95 -11.88
N LEU A 96 1.33 15.62 -12.36
CA LEU A 96 2.33 16.56 -12.86
C LEU A 96 2.30 16.78 -14.39
N GLY A 97 1.37 16.15 -15.13
CA GLY A 97 1.12 16.48 -16.53
C GLY A 97 2.30 16.20 -17.47
N LEU A 98 3.15 15.22 -17.16
CA LEU A 98 4.21 14.74 -18.06
C LEU A 98 3.81 13.38 -18.61
N ALA A 99 2.81 13.38 -19.49
CA ALA A 99 2.77 12.38 -20.54
C ALA A 99 3.97 12.67 -21.44
N SER A 100 5.00 11.82 -21.35
CA SER A 100 6.00 11.67 -22.40
C SER A 100 5.23 11.42 -23.70
N ASN A 101 5.08 12.45 -24.53
CA ASN A 101 4.88 12.23 -25.95
C ASN A 101 6.21 11.72 -26.48
N ASP A 102 6.38 10.40 -26.43
CA ASP A 102 7.17 9.70 -27.43
C ASP A 102 6.44 9.88 -28.77
N ASP A 103 6.76 10.95 -29.51
CA ASP A 103 6.52 11.01 -30.95
C ASP A 103 7.89 10.99 -31.64
N GLU A 104 8.32 9.77 -31.91
CA GLU A 104 9.45 9.47 -32.77
C GLU A 104 9.05 9.75 -34.23
N GLY A 105 9.69 10.76 -34.83
CA GLY A 105 10.03 10.76 -36.26
C GLY A 105 8.99 11.30 -37.25
N THR A 106 9.32 12.41 -37.90
CA THR A 106 9.65 12.37 -39.33
C THR A 106 10.41 13.61 -39.78
N GLU A 107 11.38 13.34 -40.66
CA GLU A 107 12.40 14.22 -41.19
C GLU A 107 11.88 15.40 -42.04
N ALA A 108 12.76 16.39 -42.16
CA ALA A 108 12.68 17.57 -43.01
C ALA A 108 12.45 17.24 -44.50
N VAL A 109 11.58 18.03 -45.17
CA VAL A 109 11.82 18.68 -46.47
C VAL A 109 11.00 19.97 -46.55
#